data_AF-A0A969LMN1-F1
#
_entry.id   AF-A0A969LMN1-F1
#
_cell.length_a   1.000
_cell.length_b   1.000
_cell.length_c   1.000
_cell.angle_alpha   90.00
_cell.angle_beta   90.00
_cell.angle_gamma   90.00
#
_symmetry.space_group_name_H-M   'P 1'
#
loop_
_entity.id
_entity.type
_entity.pdbx_description
1 polymer ?
#
loop_
_entity_poly.entity_id
_entity_poly.type
_entity_poly.pdbx_seq_one_letter_code
_entity_poly.pdbx_strand_id
1 'polypeptide(L)'
;MDRPPRATARRNVAIIGSGISGMAVAWLLSQRHDVTMFEKENRLGGHSNTVDVKLGGKTVPVDTGFIVYNPTTYPNLVALFEHLQVPTQPSEMSFAVSLDRGALEYSGKDINGLFGQRWNLLRPRMWSMIRDVIRFYREAPRDLELGRMDGLTLGGYLLASGYSRHFIDDHLMPMAAAIWSSPLASMSAHSAASIVRFFNNHGLLQ
;
A
#
# COMPACT_ATOMS: atom_id res chain seq x y z
N MET A 1 -19.33 -6.45 -46.14
CA MET A 1 -20.58 -6.40 -45.35
C MET A 1 -20.23 -6.79 -43.93
N ASP A 2 -20.09 -5.80 -43.04
CA ASP A 2 -19.90 -6.06 -41.61
C ASP A 2 -21.20 -6.62 -41.03
N ARG A 3 -21.08 -7.79 -40.40
CA ARG A 3 -22.19 -8.40 -39.66
C ARG A 3 -22.48 -7.51 -38.46
N PRO A 4 -23.73 -7.05 -38.23
CA PRO A 4 -24.04 -6.26 -37.04
C PRO A 4 -23.66 -7.08 -35.80
N PRO A 5 -23.13 -6.44 -34.73
CA PRO A 5 -22.76 -7.14 -33.52
C PRO A 5 -23.99 -7.89 -32.99
N ARG A 6 -23.82 -9.21 -32.84
CA ARG A 6 -24.88 -10.10 -32.36
C ARG A 6 -25.33 -9.58 -30.99
N ALA A 7 -26.59 -9.20 -30.83
CA ALA A 7 -27.16 -8.85 -29.53
C ALA A 7 -26.85 -10.01 -28.57
N THR A 8 -25.99 -9.75 -27.59
CA THR A 8 -25.57 -10.78 -26.63
C THR A 8 -26.79 -11.17 -25.81
N ALA A 9 -27.26 -12.41 -25.96
CA ALA A 9 -28.37 -12.92 -25.17
C ALA A 9 -28.11 -12.69 -23.67
N ARG A 10 -29.15 -12.29 -22.93
CA ARG A 10 -29.11 -12.15 -21.47
C ARG A 10 -28.71 -13.49 -20.86
N ARG A 11 -27.76 -13.48 -19.92
CA ARG A 11 -27.20 -14.67 -19.26
C ARG A 11 -27.44 -14.62 -17.76
N ASN A 12 -27.49 -15.79 -17.14
CA ASN A 12 -27.39 -15.93 -15.69
C ASN A 12 -25.90 -16.06 -15.31
N VAL A 13 -25.41 -15.16 -14.47
CA VAL A 13 -23.99 -15.08 -14.07
C VAL A 13 -23.89 -15.20 -12.55
N ALA A 14 -23.13 -16.20 -12.09
CA ALA A 14 -22.76 -16.34 -10.68
C ALA A 14 -21.41 -15.66 -10.42
N ILE A 15 -21.34 -14.83 -9.38
CA ILE A 15 -20.10 -14.20 -8.89
C ILE A 15 -19.83 -14.74 -7.49
N ILE A 16 -18.63 -15.31 -7.27
CA ILE A 16 -18.23 -15.87 -5.98
C ILE A 16 -17.27 -14.89 -5.31
N GLY A 17 -17.70 -14.32 -4.19
CA GLY A 17 -16.99 -13.30 -3.41
C GLY A 17 -17.46 -11.88 -3.72
N SER A 18 -17.69 -11.10 -2.67
CA SER A 18 -18.18 -9.72 -2.73
C SER A 18 -17.11 -8.68 -2.35
N GLY A 19 -15.84 -9.02 -2.52
CA GLY A 19 -14.76 -8.03 -2.49
C GLY A 19 -14.94 -6.96 -3.57
N ILE A 20 -14.10 -5.93 -3.56
CA ILE A 20 -14.19 -4.80 -4.50
C ILE A 20 -14.24 -5.25 -5.98
N SER A 21 -13.49 -6.29 -6.35
CA SER A 21 -13.52 -6.86 -7.70
C SER A 21 -14.85 -7.52 -8.02
N GLY A 22 -15.40 -8.33 -7.11
CA GLY A 22 -16.69 -8.99 -7.27
C GLY A 22 -17.84 -7.98 -7.41
N MET A 23 -17.86 -6.96 -6.55
CA MET A 23 -18.86 -5.89 -6.64
C MET A 23 -18.74 -5.06 -7.91
N ALA A 24 -17.52 -4.74 -8.36
CA ALA A 24 -17.31 -4.01 -9.62
C ALA A 24 -17.83 -4.82 -10.83
N VAL A 25 -17.55 -6.12 -10.87
CA VAL A 25 -18.05 -7.02 -11.92
C VAL A 25 -19.58 -7.15 -11.83
N ALA A 26 -20.14 -7.29 -10.62
CA ALA A 26 -21.59 -7.35 -10.43
C ALA A 26 -22.28 -6.09 -10.95
N TRP A 27 -21.75 -4.93 -10.59
CA TRP A 27 -22.26 -3.62 -11.03
C TRP A 27 -22.23 -3.49 -12.56
N LEU A 28 -21.13 -3.85 -13.21
CA LEU A 28 -21.02 -3.80 -14.68
C LEU A 28 -21.94 -4.79 -15.40
N LEU A 29 -21.98 -6.05 -14.96
CA LEU A 29 -22.72 -7.11 -15.67
C LEU A 29 -24.23 -7.03 -15.43
N SER A 30 -24.67 -6.55 -14.27
CA SER A 30 -26.11 -6.43 -13.93
C SER A 30 -26.89 -5.53 -14.89
N GLN A 31 -26.22 -4.65 -15.64
CA GLN A 31 -26.84 -3.81 -16.66
C GLN A 31 -27.36 -4.61 -17.87
N ARG A 32 -26.84 -5.83 -18.11
CA ARG A 32 -27.14 -6.64 -19.31
C ARG A 32 -27.43 -8.11 -19.01
N HIS A 33 -27.19 -8.57 -17.80
CA HIS A 33 -27.25 -9.96 -17.38
C HIS A 33 -27.91 -10.10 -16.00
N ASP A 34 -28.45 -11.28 -15.73
CA ASP A 34 -28.97 -11.63 -14.42
C ASP A 34 -27.82 -12.12 -13.55
N VAL A 35 -27.47 -11.33 -12.53
CA VAL A 35 -26.29 -11.58 -11.69
C VAL A 35 -26.73 -12.09 -10.32
N THR A 36 -26.12 -13.18 -9.86
CA THR A 36 -26.25 -13.67 -8.49
C THR A 36 -24.87 -13.68 -7.85
N MET A 37 -24.72 -12.98 -6.72
CA MET A 37 -23.46 -12.92 -5.98
C MET A 37 -23.54 -13.78 -4.72
N PHE A 38 -22.51 -14.59 -4.50
CA PHE A 38 -22.38 -15.45 -3.33
C PHE A 38 -21.25 -14.94 -2.47
N GLU A 39 -21.55 -14.64 -1.20
CA GLU A 39 -20.57 -14.20 -0.21
C GLU A 39 -20.63 -15.16 0.98
N LYS A 40 -19.46 -15.51 1.51
CA LYS A 40 -19.32 -16.38 2.68
C LYS A 40 -19.66 -15.61 3.96
N GLU A 41 -19.24 -14.35 4.05
CA GLU A 41 -19.44 -13.50 5.21
C GLU A 41 -20.87 -12.92 5.24
N ASN A 42 -21.28 -12.38 6.40
CA ASN A 42 -22.58 -11.71 6.57
C ASN A 42 -22.59 -10.25 6.07
N ARG A 43 -21.56 -9.84 5.32
CA ARG A 43 -21.38 -8.48 4.82
C ARG A 43 -20.69 -8.50 3.46
N LEU A 44 -20.93 -7.44 2.68
CA LEU A 44 -20.20 -7.20 1.44
C LEU A 44 -18.86 -6.49 1.72
N GLY A 45 -17.99 -6.46 0.71
CA GLY A 45 -16.79 -5.61 0.68
C GLY A 45 -15.46 -6.32 0.92
N GLY A 46 -15.45 -7.50 1.53
CA GLY A 46 -14.20 -8.22 1.81
C GLY A 46 -13.23 -7.36 2.62
N HIS A 47 -12.06 -7.02 2.06
CA HIS A 47 -11.07 -6.16 2.73
C HIS A 47 -11.48 -4.68 2.84
N SER A 48 -12.47 -4.23 2.06
CA SER A 48 -13.15 -2.96 2.33
C SER A 48 -14.05 -3.17 3.55
N ASN A 49 -13.63 -2.65 4.70
CA ASN A 49 -14.28 -2.91 5.98
C ASN A 49 -14.25 -1.67 6.88
N THR A 50 -15.42 -1.13 7.15
CA THR A 50 -15.66 -0.02 8.09
C THR A 50 -16.38 -0.56 9.31
N VAL A 51 -15.87 -0.26 10.50
CA VAL A 51 -16.48 -0.65 11.78
C VAL A 51 -16.88 0.59 12.56
N ASP A 52 -18.06 0.55 13.17
CA ASP A 52 -18.56 1.64 13.99
C ASP A 52 -18.01 1.55 15.42
N VAL A 53 -17.25 2.55 15.84
CA VAL A 53 -16.65 2.64 17.18
C VAL A 53 -17.38 3.69 18.01
N LYS A 54 -17.79 3.33 19.23
CA LYS A 54 -18.40 4.27 20.17
C LYS A 54 -17.32 4.98 21.00
N LEU A 55 -17.18 6.29 20.81
CA LEU A 55 -16.21 7.12 21.54
C LEU A 55 -16.90 8.39 22.06
N GLY A 56 -16.87 8.59 23.38
CA GLY A 56 -17.40 9.82 24.00
C GLY A 56 -18.89 10.10 23.67
N GLY A 57 -19.70 9.05 23.57
CA GLY A 57 -21.13 9.16 23.21
C GLY A 57 -21.41 9.34 21.71
N LYS A 58 -20.39 9.37 20.86
CA LYS A 58 -20.52 9.42 19.40
C LYS A 58 -20.17 8.08 18.78
N THR A 59 -20.80 7.74 17.66
CA THR A 59 -20.39 6.63 16.80
C THR A 59 -19.50 7.17 15.69
N VAL A 60 -18.31 6.60 15.54
CA VAL A 60 -17.31 6.99 14.54
C VAL A 60 -17.02 5.79 13.64
N PRO A 61 -17.22 5.91 12.31
CA PRO A 61 -16.83 4.87 11.37
C PRO A 61 -15.30 4.82 11.26
N VAL A 62 -14.72 3.63 11.38
CA VAL A 62 -13.28 3.38 11.30
C VAL A 62 -13.00 2.32 10.24
N ASP A 63 -12.25 2.69 9.20
CA ASP A 63 -11.79 1.75 8.20
C ASP A 63 -10.63 0.91 8.75
N THR A 64 -10.71 -0.40 8.55
CA THR A 64 -9.77 -1.39 9.17
C THR A 64 -9.02 -2.24 8.16
N GLY A 65 -9.34 -2.10 6.87
CA GLY A 65 -8.60 -2.74 5.79
C GLY A 65 -8.10 -1.71 4.80
N PHE A 66 -8.86 -1.48 3.73
CA PHE A 66 -8.54 -0.41 2.79
C PHE A 66 -8.95 0.96 3.34
N ILE A 67 -7.99 1.84 3.61
CA ILE A 67 -8.22 3.14 4.26
C ILE A 67 -7.84 4.36 3.41
N VAL A 68 -7.03 4.17 2.36
CA VAL A 68 -6.45 5.29 1.58
C VAL A 68 -6.19 4.88 0.13
N TYR A 69 -6.30 5.84 -0.78
CA TYR A 69 -5.95 5.69 -2.19
C TYR A 69 -5.16 6.93 -2.67
N ASN A 70 -4.48 6.80 -3.82
CA ASN A 70 -3.91 7.95 -4.53
C ASN A 70 -4.48 8.05 -5.96
N PRO A 71 -4.79 9.25 -6.47
CA PRO A 71 -5.43 9.38 -7.79
C PRO A 71 -4.61 8.79 -8.95
N THR A 72 -3.28 8.85 -8.85
CA THR A 72 -2.36 8.35 -9.90
C THR A 72 -2.44 6.84 -10.08
N THR A 73 -2.50 6.09 -8.99
CA THR A 73 -2.50 4.62 -9.00
C THR A 73 -3.90 4.03 -9.10
N TYR A 74 -4.92 4.79 -8.70
CA TYR A 74 -6.30 4.31 -8.61
C TYR A 74 -7.29 5.11 -9.50
N PRO A 75 -7.01 5.34 -10.80
CA PRO A 75 -7.87 6.19 -11.64
C PRO A 75 -9.29 5.65 -11.78
N ASN A 76 -9.46 4.32 -11.86
CA ASN A 76 -10.78 3.70 -11.94
C ASN A 76 -11.58 3.83 -10.64
N LEU A 77 -10.92 3.82 -9.48
CA LEU A 77 -11.59 4.02 -8.19
C LEU A 77 -12.03 5.47 -8.04
N VAL A 78 -11.19 6.42 -8.46
CA VAL A 78 -11.55 7.84 -8.49
C VAL A 78 -12.77 8.07 -9.37
N ALA A 79 -12.76 7.55 -10.60
CA ALA A 79 -13.91 7.66 -11.50
C ALA A 79 -15.18 7.01 -10.92
N LEU A 80 -15.05 5.90 -10.19
CA LEU A 80 -16.16 5.26 -9.49
C LEU A 80 -16.71 6.14 -8.36
N PHE A 81 -15.84 6.74 -7.53
CA PHE A 81 -16.25 7.65 -6.47
C PHE A 81 -16.91 8.90 -7.03
N GLU A 82 -16.40 9.47 -8.11
CA GLU A 82 -17.03 10.60 -8.82
C GLU A 82 -18.42 10.22 -9.36
N HIS A 83 -18.53 9.05 -10.01
CA HIS A 83 -19.79 8.55 -10.53
C HIS A 83 -20.85 8.34 -9.43
N LEU A 84 -20.43 7.81 -8.29
CA LEU A 84 -21.29 7.58 -7.12
C LEU A 84 -21.43 8.80 -6.20
N GLN A 85 -20.75 9.92 -6.53
CA GLN A 85 -20.69 11.13 -5.72
C GLN A 85 -20.24 10.89 -4.27
N VAL A 86 -19.27 9.98 -4.08
CA VAL A 86 -18.69 9.65 -2.78
C VAL A 86 -17.74 10.79 -2.34
N PRO A 87 -17.97 11.42 -1.19
CA PRO A 87 -17.09 12.47 -0.69
C PRO A 87 -15.74 11.87 -0.24
N THR A 88 -14.66 12.60 -0.51
CA THR A 88 -13.29 12.21 -0.15
C THR A 88 -12.59 13.37 0.54
N GLN A 89 -11.69 13.08 1.46
CA GLN A 89 -10.91 14.09 2.16
C GLN A 89 -9.40 13.86 1.94
N PRO A 90 -8.61 14.93 1.79
CA PRO A 90 -7.15 14.79 1.75
C PRO A 90 -6.65 14.24 3.08
N SER A 91 -5.66 13.36 3.03
CA SER A 91 -4.99 12.82 4.22
C SER A 91 -3.49 12.80 4.00
N GLU A 92 -2.74 13.23 5.00
CA GLU A 92 -1.28 13.18 5.01
C GLU A 92 -0.82 11.85 5.62
N MET A 93 -0.34 10.94 4.78
CA MET A 93 0.24 9.68 5.24
C MET A 93 1.68 9.92 5.71
N SER A 94 1.85 10.12 7.00
CA SER A 94 3.18 10.27 7.63
C SER A 94 3.69 8.94 8.20
N PHE A 95 5.02 8.81 8.28
CA PHE A 95 5.68 7.65 8.85
C PHE A 95 6.61 8.08 9.99
N ALA A 96 6.55 7.34 11.09
CA ALA A 96 7.43 7.51 12.24
C ALA A 96 7.84 6.15 12.80
N VAL A 97 9.04 6.09 13.35
CA VAL A 97 9.62 4.88 13.93
C VAL A 97 10.02 5.17 15.37
N SER A 98 9.71 4.22 16.26
CA SER A 98 10.26 4.15 17.62
C SER A 98 10.79 2.74 17.86
N LEU A 99 12.11 2.61 18.00
CA LEU A 99 12.80 1.34 18.22
C LEU A 99 13.28 1.22 19.66
N ASP A 100 13.39 -0.02 20.14
CA ASP A 100 14.03 -0.37 21.40
C ASP A 100 13.53 0.46 22.59
N ARG A 101 12.20 0.60 22.71
CA ARG A 101 11.52 1.41 23.75
C ARG A 101 11.95 2.89 23.71
N GLY A 102 12.08 3.45 22.51
CA GLY A 102 12.44 4.86 22.31
C GLY A 102 13.95 5.13 22.31
N ALA A 103 14.81 4.10 22.24
CA ALA A 103 16.24 4.32 22.11
C ALA A 103 16.64 4.91 20.74
N LEU A 104 15.78 4.78 19.73
CA LEU A 104 15.86 5.51 18.46
C LEU A 104 14.46 5.90 18.01
N GLU A 105 14.23 7.20 17.86
CA GLU A 105 12.98 7.73 17.30
C GLU A 105 13.25 8.77 16.22
N TYR A 106 12.50 8.69 15.13
CA TYR A 106 12.48 9.69 14.07
C TYR A 106 11.16 9.63 13.29
N SER A 107 10.82 10.69 12.57
CA SER A 107 9.73 10.70 11.60
C SER A 107 10.18 11.28 10.26
N GLY A 108 9.52 10.85 9.19
CA GLY A 108 9.75 11.34 7.83
C GLY A 108 9.01 12.63 7.50
N LYS A 109 8.36 13.28 8.48
CA LYS A 109 7.51 14.45 8.23
C LYS A 109 8.30 15.69 7.79
N ASP A 110 9.35 16.01 8.53
CA ASP A 110 10.22 17.16 8.30
C ASP A 110 11.56 16.97 9.02
N ILE A 111 12.47 17.94 8.93
CA ILE A 111 13.80 17.87 9.57
C ILE A 111 13.72 17.80 11.10
N ASN A 112 12.69 18.43 11.70
CA ASN A 112 12.46 18.35 13.15
C ASN A 112 11.89 17.00 13.55
N GLY A 113 11.12 16.36 12.68
CA GLY A 113 10.69 14.98 12.81
C GLY A 113 11.86 13.99 12.71
N LEU A 114 12.73 14.17 11.72
CA LEU A 114 13.90 13.33 11.52
C LEU A 114 14.86 13.39 12.72
N PHE A 115 14.99 14.57 13.31
CA PHE A 115 15.77 14.81 14.54
C PHE A 115 14.89 15.09 15.75
N GLY A 116 13.69 14.48 15.84
CA GLY A 116 12.80 14.63 16.99
C GLY A 116 13.51 14.30 18.30
N GLN A 117 14.40 13.31 18.21
CA GLN A 117 15.46 13.04 19.17
C GLN A 117 16.78 13.74 18.77
N ARG A 118 17.08 14.89 19.37
CA ARG A 118 18.21 15.77 18.98
C ARG A 118 19.58 15.09 19.04
N TRP A 119 19.76 14.17 19.98
CA TRP A 119 20.99 13.39 20.13
C TRP A 119 21.28 12.46 18.94
N ASN A 120 20.31 12.21 18.06
CA ASN A 120 20.53 11.51 16.79
C ASN A 120 21.47 12.27 15.84
N LEU A 121 21.62 13.59 15.99
CA LEU A 121 22.62 14.37 15.24
C LEU A 121 24.05 13.89 15.50
N LEU A 122 24.33 13.36 16.69
CA LEU A 122 25.64 12.88 17.10
C LEU A 122 25.85 11.39 16.82
N ARG A 123 24.85 10.68 16.25
CA ARG A 123 24.88 9.23 16.09
C ARG A 123 25.30 8.83 14.68
N PRO A 124 26.47 8.18 14.49
CA PRO A 124 26.91 7.73 13.16
C PRO A 124 25.92 6.78 12.48
N ARG A 125 25.24 5.94 13.28
CA ARG A 125 24.16 5.04 12.85
C ARG A 125 23.04 5.78 12.11
N MET A 126 22.59 6.93 12.62
CA MET A 126 21.54 7.75 12.01
C MET A 126 21.97 8.26 10.62
N TRP A 127 23.20 8.80 10.53
CA TRP A 127 23.72 9.30 9.26
C TRP A 127 23.95 8.20 8.23
N SER A 128 24.38 7.01 8.65
CA SER A 128 24.48 5.84 7.77
C SER A 128 23.12 5.45 7.21
N MET A 129 22.09 5.43 8.06
CA MET A 129 20.70 5.16 7.65
C MET A 129 20.22 6.21 6.64
N ILE A 130 20.32 7.51 6.96
CA ILE A 130 19.86 8.62 6.10
C ILE A 130 20.53 8.56 4.72
N ARG A 131 21.86 8.38 4.68
CA ARG A 131 22.60 8.27 3.42
C ARG A 131 22.04 7.17 2.53
N ASP A 132 21.77 6.01 3.13
CA ASP A 132 21.29 4.84 2.41
C ASP A 132 19.80 4.94 2.03
N VAL A 133 18.97 5.65 2.81
CA VAL A 133 17.60 6.03 2.42
C VAL A 133 17.65 6.85 1.14
N ILE A 134 18.42 7.94 1.12
CA ILE A 134 18.56 8.82 -0.05
C ILE A 134 19.10 8.02 -1.24
N ARG A 135 20.09 7.15 -1.00
CA ARG A 135 20.65 6.27 -2.05
C ARG A 135 19.59 5.33 -2.61
N PHE A 136 18.82 4.67 -1.75
CA PHE A 136 17.77 3.74 -2.13
C PHE A 136 16.67 4.41 -2.95
N TYR A 137 16.22 5.60 -2.53
CA TYR A 137 15.16 6.36 -3.23
C TYR A 137 15.59 6.73 -4.65
N ARG A 138 16.88 7.00 -4.85
CA ARG A 138 17.45 7.29 -6.16
C ARG A 138 17.69 6.05 -7.02
N GLU A 139 18.21 4.97 -6.44
CA GLU A 139 18.70 3.81 -7.19
C GLU A 139 17.61 2.77 -7.44
N ALA A 140 16.72 2.54 -6.47
CA ALA A 140 15.73 1.47 -6.55
C ALA A 140 14.73 1.62 -7.73
N PRO A 141 14.17 2.81 -8.03
CA PRO A 141 13.31 2.97 -9.20
C PRO A 141 14.04 2.65 -10.52
N ARG A 142 15.30 3.12 -10.65
CA ARG A 142 16.14 2.87 -11.82
C ARG A 142 16.48 1.40 -11.96
N ASP A 143 16.84 0.74 -10.87
CA ASP A 143 17.19 -0.67 -10.88
C ASP A 143 15.98 -1.57 -11.18
N LEU A 144 14.78 -1.14 -10.78
CA LEU A 144 13.51 -1.76 -11.16
C LEU A 144 13.26 -1.65 -12.67
N GLU A 145 13.45 -0.48 -13.26
CA GLU A 145 13.29 -0.26 -14.70
C GLU A 145 14.29 -1.05 -15.55
N LEU A 146 15.52 -1.19 -15.05
CA LEU A 146 16.59 -1.94 -15.71
C LEU A 146 16.52 -3.46 -15.49
N GLY A 147 15.51 -3.97 -14.78
CA GLY A 147 15.35 -5.41 -14.49
C GLY A 147 16.43 -5.99 -13.57
N ARG A 148 17.18 -5.14 -12.85
CA ARG A 148 18.30 -5.57 -11.98
C ARG A 148 17.85 -6.29 -10.71
N MET A 149 16.55 -6.24 -10.42
CA MET A 149 15.92 -6.87 -9.26
C MET A 149 15.21 -8.18 -9.60
N ASP A 150 15.20 -8.58 -10.88
CA ASP A 150 14.43 -9.73 -11.34
C ASP A 150 14.98 -11.03 -10.75
N GLY A 151 14.09 -11.83 -10.15
CA GLY A 151 14.45 -13.07 -9.46
C GLY A 151 15.16 -12.88 -8.11
N LEU A 152 15.42 -11.65 -7.67
CA LEU A 152 16.03 -11.38 -6.37
C LEU A 152 14.97 -11.23 -5.27
N THR A 153 15.30 -11.76 -4.10
CA THR A 153 14.62 -11.39 -2.87
C THR A 153 15.04 -9.98 -2.45
N LEU A 154 14.20 -9.29 -1.67
CA LEU A 154 14.50 -7.97 -1.14
C LEU A 154 15.82 -7.98 -0.35
N GLY A 155 16.02 -8.97 0.52
CA GLY A 155 17.26 -9.15 1.24
C GLY A 155 18.46 -9.39 0.32
N GLY A 156 18.30 -10.21 -0.71
CA GLY A 156 19.35 -10.49 -1.70
C GLY A 156 19.78 -9.24 -2.46
N TYR A 157 18.82 -8.44 -2.92
CA TYR A 157 19.09 -7.15 -3.57
C TYR A 157 19.82 -6.17 -2.63
N LEU A 158 19.33 -6.03 -1.38
CA LEU A 158 19.92 -5.09 -0.42
C LEU A 158 21.38 -5.45 -0.06
N LEU A 159 21.66 -6.75 0.10
CA LEU A 159 22.99 -7.26 0.36
C LEU A 159 23.91 -7.06 -0.86
N ALA A 160 23.45 -7.42 -2.06
CA ALA A 160 24.23 -7.28 -3.30
C ALA A 160 24.59 -5.82 -3.61
N SER A 161 23.66 -4.89 -3.33
CA SER A 161 23.85 -3.46 -3.51
C SER A 161 24.56 -2.77 -2.31
N GLY A 162 25.00 -3.53 -1.31
CA GLY A 162 25.81 -3.03 -0.20
C GLY A 162 25.09 -1.97 0.66
N TYR A 163 23.81 -2.17 0.96
CA TYR A 163 23.07 -1.32 1.90
C TYR A 163 23.45 -1.63 3.35
N SER A 164 23.58 -0.59 4.18
CA SER A 164 23.92 -0.76 5.59
C SER A 164 22.79 -1.41 6.37
N ARG A 165 23.16 -2.18 7.40
CA ARG A 165 22.19 -2.78 8.33
C ARG A 165 21.30 -1.72 9.00
N HIS A 166 21.84 -0.52 9.26
CA HIS A 166 21.06 0.58 9.84
C HIS A 166 19.91 1.01 8.93
N PHE A 167 20.13 1.12 7.62
CA PHE A 167 19.02 1.37 6.70
C PHE A 167 18.02 0.22 6.65
N ILE A 168 18.51 -1.02 6.58
CA ILE A 168 17.66 -2.20 6.47
C ILE A 168 16.79 -2.35 7.73
N ASP A 169 17.43 -2.42 8.89
CA ASP A 169 16.80 -2.78 10.17
C ASP A 169 16.07 -1.59 10.80
N ASP A 170 16.55 -0.35 10.63
CA ASP A 170 15.98 0.81 11.34
C ASP A 170 14.92 1.55 10.52
N HIS A 171 14.89 1.37 9.20
CA HIS A 171 14.01 2.11 8.30
C HIS A 171 13.20 1.21 7.37
N LEU A 172 13.87 0.45 6.52
CA LEU A 172 13.21 -0.27 5.43
C LEU A 172 12.32 -1.41 5.94
N MET A 173 12.84 -2.24 6.85
CA MET A 173 12.07 -3.35 7.42
C MET A 173 10.90 -2.84 8.28
N PRO A 174 11.07 -1.85 9.19
CA PRO A 174 9.94 -1.26 9.92
C PRO A 174 8.84 -0.69 9.00
N MET A 175 9.23 0.03 7.95
CA MET A 175 8.28 0.56 6.97
C MET A 175 7.53 -0.58 6.25
N ALA A 176 8.25 -1.59 5.79
CA ALA A 176 7.68 -2.75 5.11
C ALA A 176 6.74 -3.54 6.05
N ALA A 177 7.15 -3.82 7.29
CA ALA A 177 6.31 -4.52 8.26
C ALA A 177 5.03 -3.73 8.61
N ALA A 178 5.10 -2.40 8.69
CA ALA A 178 3.92 -1.57 8.91
C ALA A 178 2.90 -1.66 7.75
N ILE A 179 3.38 -1.72 6.50
CA ILE A 179 2.51 -1.78 5.31
C ILE A 179 1.90 -3.19 5.14
N TRP A 180 2.71 -4.24 5.28
CA TRP A 180 2.28 -5.61 5.02
C TRP A 180 1.80 -6.37 6.26
N SER A 181 1.75 -5.72 7.44
CA SER A 181 1.36 -6.33 8.71
C SER A 181 2.02 -7.71 8.93
N SER A 182 3.29 -7.80 8.55
CA SER A 182 4.05 -9.06 8.47
C SER A 182 5.30 -8.99 9.35
N PRO A 183 5.79 -10.12 9.90
CA PRO A 183 7.04 -10.12 10.65
C PRO A 183 8.21 -9.58 9.82
N LEU A 184 9.13 -8.81 10.42
CA LEU A 184 10.29 -8.24 9.72
C LEU A 184 11.10 -9.30 8.96
N ALA A 185 11.27 -10.47 9.57
CA ALA A 185 12.04 -11.58 9.00
C ALA A 185 11.45 -12.09 7.68
N SER A 186 10.12 -12.09 7.52
CA SER A 186 9.50 -12.57 6.28
C SER A 186 9.70 -11.59 5.13
N MET A 187 9.71 -10.27 5.40
CA MET A 187 9.84 -9.22 4.38
C MET A 187 11.09 -9.37 3.51
N SER A 188 12.20 -9.82 4.10
CA SER A 188 13.46 -10.05 3.38
C SER A 188 13.37 -11.09 2.26
N ALA A 189 12.45 -12.05 2.35
CA ALA A 189 12.27 -13.13 1.39
C ALA A 189 11.33 -12.79 0.23
N HIS A 190 10.60 -11.67 0.30
CA HIS A 190 9.71 -11.25 -0.78
C HIS A 190 10.50 -10.76 -1.99
N SER A 191 9.85 -10.77 -3.16
CA SER A 191 10.39 -10.20 -4.40
C SER A 191 10.79 -8.74 -4.22
N ALA A 192 12.07 -8.42 -4.50
CA ALA A 192 12.58 -7.06 -4.46
C ALA A 192 11.79 -6.15 -5.41
N ALA A 193 11.59 -6.62 -6.65
CA ALA A 193 10.87 -5.88 -7.69
C ALA A 193 9.42 -5.55 -7.28
N SER A 194 8.73 -6.49 -6.61
CA SER A 194 7.35 -6.27 -6.18
C SER A 194 7.25 -5.19 -5.09
N ILE A 195 8.16 -5.23 -4.09
CA ILE A 195 8.18 -4.26 -3.00
C ILE A 195 8.55 -2.86 -3.52
N VAL A 196 9.61 -2.76 -4.32
CA VAL A 196 10.06 -1.47 -4.86
C VAL A 196 9.01 -0.86 -5.79
N ARG A 197 8.35 -1.68 -6.62
CA ARG A 197 7.23 -1.22 -7.46
C ARG A 197 6.08 -0.70 -6.62
N PHE A 198 5.74 -1.39 -5.52
CA PHE A 198 4.73 -0.91 -4.59
C PHE A 198 5.12 0.45 -3.99
N PHE A 199 6.36 0.59 -3.50
CA PHE A 199 6.83 1.87 -2.95
C PHE A 199 6.79 3.00 -3.97
N ASN A 200 7.22 2.73 -5.21
CA ASN A 200 7.19 3.73 -6.28
C ASN A 200 5.75 4.18 -6.60
N ASN A 201 4.82 3.23 -6.75
CA ASN A 201 3.41 3.54 -7.04
C ASN A 201 2.74 4.35 -5.90
N HIS A 202 3.19 4.18 -4.66
CA HIS A 202 2.61 4.86 -3.50
C HIS A 202 3.40 6.10 -3.06
N GLY A 203 4.38 6.56 -3.85
CA GLY A 203 5.16 7.76 -3.56
C GLY A 203 6.08 7.63 -2.34
N LEU A 204 6.42 6.41 -1.93
CA LEU A 204 7.25 6.14 -0.75
C LEU A 204 8.76 6.27 -1.00
N LEU A 205 9.18 6.53 -2.25
CA LEU A 205 10.57 6.67 -2.68
C LEU A 205 10.92 8.13 -3.05
N GLN A 206 10.20 9.11 -2.49
CA GLN A 206 10.36 10.54 -2.78
C GLN A 206 11.10 11.27 -1.67
#